data_AF-A0A3A0BEF9-F1
#
_entry.id   AF-A0A3A0BEF9-F1
#
_cell.length_a   1.000
_cell.length_b   1.000
_cell.length_c   1.000
_cell.angle_alpha   90.00
_cell.angle_beta   90.00
_cell.angle_gamma   90.00
#
_symmetry.space_group_name_H-M   'P 1'
#
loop_
_entity.id
_entity.type
_entity.pdbx_description
1 polymer ?
#
loop_
_entity_poly.entity_id
_entity_poly.type
_entity_poly.pdbx_seq_one_letter_code
_entity_poly.pdbx_strand_id
1 'polypeptide(L)'
;MRSSGGGILPNEPVKSLDEAPLGGQVSEELLKILVCPEDKGPLELVDDGKFLLNPRNGYKYPIRNGIPVMLIEEGKKYQDKSLVRANGAGKEKSGEKSGEKTA
;
A
#
# COMPACT_ATOMS: atom_id res chain seq x y z
N MET A 1 -21.86 -29.04 0.85
CA MET A 1 -20.52 -28.39 0.88
C MET A 1 -20.74 -26.89 0.74
N ARG A 2 -20.85 -26.17 1.87
CA ARG A 2 -21.08 -24.71 1.85
C ARG A 2 -19.74 -24.02 1.73
N SER A 3 -19.64 -23.16 0.72
CA SER A 3 -18.45 -22.39 0.35
C SER A 3 -17.95 -21.56 1.53
N SER A 4 -16.73 -21.85 1.98
CA SER A 4 -15.99 -21.06 2.96
C SER A 4 -15.53 -19.76 2.30
N GLY A 5 -16.39 -18.74 2.31
CA GLY A 5 -15.98 -17.37 2.02
C GLY A 5 -15.02 -16.92 3.12
N GLY A 6 -13.73 -17.18 2.92
CA GLY A 6 -12.66 -16.90 3.89
C GLY A 6 -12.39 -15.40 4.00
N GLY A 7 -13.13 -14.72 4.88
CA GLY A 7 -12.68 -13.44 5.41
C GLY A 7 -11.42 -13.65 6.23
N ILE A 8 -10.36 -12.88 5.95
CA ILE A 8 -9.11 -12.88 6.72
C ILE A 8 -9.26 -11.94 7.93
N LEU A 9 -10.13 -12.30 8.87
CA LEU A 9 -10.10 -11.62 10.17
C LEU A 9 -9.04 -12.31 11.03
N PRO A 10 -8.09 -11.57 11.62
CA PRO A 10 -7.12 -12.17 12.52
C PRO A 10 -7.84 -12.82 13.70
N ASN A 11 -7.33 -13.96 14.19
CA ASN A 11 -7.91 -14.69 15.34
C ASN A 11 -7.87 -13.86 16.63
N GLU A 12 -7.01 -12.83 16.68
CA GLU A 12 -6.95 -11.85 17.76
C GLU A 12 -7.23 -10.45 17.21
N PRO A 13 -7.99 -9.61 17.94
CA PRO A 13 -8.20 -8.23 17.55
C PRO A 13 -6.88 -7.46 17.62
N VAL A 14 -6.54 -6.77 16.52
CA VAL A 14 -5.45 -5.79 16.53
C VAL A 14 -5.81 -4.65 17.47
N LYS A 15 -4.94 -4.37 18.45
CA LYS A 15 -5.21 -3.35 19.49
C LYS A 15 -4.89 -1.96 18.98
N SER A 16 -3.97 -1.85 18.02
CA SER A 16 -3.59 -0.60 17.36
C SER A 16 -3.23 -0.83 15.88
N LEU A 17 -3.29 0.24 15.07
CA LEU A 17 -2.89 0.17 13.65
C LEU A 17 -1.41 -0.17 13.49
N ASP A 18 -0.58 0.25 14.45
CA ASP A 18 0.87 0.06 14.40
C ASP A 18 1.31 -1.40 14.54
N GLU A 19 0.53 -2.19 15.27
CA GLU A 19 0.77 -3.61 15.51
C GLU A 19 0.45 -4.49 14.30
N ALA A 20 -0.43 -4.04 13.40
CA ALA A 20 -0.84 -4.84 12.26
C ALA A 20 0.32 -5.00 11.25
N PRO A 21 0.69 -6.20 10.80
CA PRO A 21 1.81 -6.39 9.88
C PRO A 21 1.72 -5.55 8.60
N LEU A 22 2.85 -4.98 8.17
CA LEU A 22 2.95 -4.29 6.87
C LEU A 22 2.89 -5.27 5.70
N GLY A 23 2.29 -4.83 4.60
CA GLY A 23 2.10 -5.58 3.36
C GLY A 23 0.79 -6.34 3.31
N GLY A 24 0.74 -7.32 2.40
CA GLY A 24 -0.45 -8.07 2.03
C GLY A 24 -0.92 -7.73 0.61
N GLN A 25 -1.79 -8.57 0.05
CA GLN A 25 -2.23 -8.44 -1.34
C GLN A 25 -3.33 -7.39 -1.48
N VAL A 26 -3.11 -6.41 -2.35
CA VAL A 26 -4.11 -5.41 -2.75
C VAL A 26 -4.44 -5.65 -4.23
N SER A 27 -5.72 -5.66 -4.60
CA SER A 27 -6.09 -5.90 -6.00
C SER A 27 -5.63 -4.78 -6.92
N GLU A 28 -5.19 -5.13 -8.13
CA GLU A 28 -4.75 -4.12 -9.11
C GLU A 28 -5.85 -3.13 -9.49
N GLU A 29 -7.11 -3.58 -9.49
CA GLU A 29 -8.28 -2.73 -9.78
C GLU A 29 -8.47 -1.66 -8.70
N LEU A 30 -8.32 -2.04 -7.42
CA LEU A 30 -8.38 -1.07 -6.32
C LEU A 30 -7.22 -0.07 -6.42
N LEU A 31 -6.00 -0.54 -6.68
CA LEU A 31 -4.83 0.34 -6.81
C LEU A 31 -5.01 1.40 -7.91
N LYS A 32 -5.71 1.08 -9.01
CA LYS A 32 -5.98 2.03 -10.11
C LYS A 32 -6.93 3.17 -9.73
N ILE A 33 -7.83 2.95 -8.76
CA ILE A 33 -8.81 3.96 -8.34
C ILE A 33 -8.35 4.74 -7.09
N LEU A 34 -7.34 4.25 -6.36
CA LEU A 34 -6.84 4.92 -5.17
C LEU A 34 -6.11 6.22 -5.52
N VAL A 35 -6.44 7.26 -4.75
CA VAL A 35 -5.82 8.58 -4.82
C VAL A 35 -5.41 9.02 -3.42
N CYS A 36 -4.48 9.95 -3.33
CA CYS A 36 -4.08 10.53 -2.05
C CYS A 36 -5.30 11.15 -1.32
N PRO A 37 -5.54 10.85 -0.03
CA PRO A 37 -6.67 11.40 0.71
C PRO A 37 -6.56 12.92 0.93
N GLU A 38 -5.35 13.47 0.97
CA GLU A 38 -5.10 14.90 1.21
C GLU A 38 -5.27 15.75 -0.06
N ASP A 39 -4.60 15.39 -1.16
CA ASP A 39 -4.55 16.22 -2.39
C ASP A 39 -5.25 15.61 -3.61
N LYS A 40 -5.81 14.40 -3.47
CA LYS A 40 -6.52 13.64 -4.53
C LYS A 40 -5.68 13.30 -5.77
N GLY A 41 -4.37 13.47 -5.74
CA GLY A 41 -3.50 13.08 -6.85
C GLY A 41 -3.06 11.60 -6.81
N PRO A 42 -2.33 11.16 -7.84
CA PRO A 42 -1.88 9.76 -7.96
C PRO A 42 -0.90 9.34 -6.86
N LEU A 43 -0.84 8.03 -6.64
CA LEU A 43 0.02 7.34 -5.68
C LEU A 43 0.92 6.32 -6.38
N GLU A 44 2.12 6.11 -5.84
CA GLU A 44 3.10 5.12 -6.30
C GLU A 44 3.25 4.00 -5.28
N LEU A 45 3.23 2.74 -5.72
CA LEU A 45 3.51 1.61 -4.86
C LEU A 45 5.02 1.52 -4.61
N VAL A 46 5.44 1.52 -3.34
CA VAL A 46 6.86 1.49 -2.94
C VAL A 46 7.11 0.46 -1.83
N ASP A 47 8.38 0.26 -1.48
CA ASP A 47 8.84 -0.67 -0.43
C ASP A 47 8.26 -2.08 -0.58
N ASP A 48 8.40 -2.64 -1.79
CA ASP A 48 7.90 -3.97 -2.15
C ASP A 48 6.40 -4.14 -1.90
N GLY A 49 5.61 -3.09 -2.13
CA GLY A 49 4.15 -3.15 -1.97
C GLY A 49 3.65 -2.85 -0.56
N LYS A 50 4.49 -2.33 0.33
CA LYS A 50 4.11 -2.02 1.71
C LYS A 50 3.56 -0.61 1.90
N PHE A 51 3.81 0.30 0.97
CA PHE A 51 3.37 1.69 1.06
C PHE A 51 2.86 2.24 -0.26
N LEU A 52 1.92 3.17 -0.17
CA LEU A 52 1.50 4.06 -1.25
C LEU A 52 2.12 5.45 -1.01
N LEU A 53 3.06 5.85 -1.86
CA LEU A 53 3.77 7.12 -1.82
C LEU A 53 3.00 8.18 -2.61
N ASN A 54 2.80 9.36 -2.01
CA ASN A 54 2.53 10.57 -2.75
C ASN A 54 3.87 11.32 -3.01
N PRO A 55 4.38 11.33 -4.26
CA PRO A 55 5.66 11.98 -4.56
C PRO A 55 5.62 13.51 -4.47
N ARG A 56 4.45 14.15 -4.34
CA ARG A 56 4.32 15.61 -4.27
C ARG A 56 4.59 16.16 -2.87
N ASN A 57 4.23 15.41 -1.84
CA ASN A 57 4.39 15.79 -0.43
C ASN A 57 5.25 14.80 0.37
N GLY A 58 5.61 13.65 -0.20
CA GLY A 58 6.43 12.61 0.44
C GLY A 58 5.66 11.74 1.42
N TYR A 59 4.33 11.88 1.53
CA TYR A 59 3.54 11.07 2.44
C TYR A 59 3.48 9.62 1.98
N LYS A 60 3.56 8.70 2.94
CA LYS A 60 3.50 7.26 2.67
C LYS A 60 2.36 6.64 3.46
N TYR A 61 1.38 6.07 2.76
CA TYR A 61 0.24 5.39 3.38
C TYR A 61 0.56 3.90 3.51
N PRO A 62 0.64 3.32 4.72
CA PRO A 62 0.99 1.93 4.90
C PRO A 62 -0.14 1.02 4.41
N ILE A 63 0.23 -0.09 3.79
CA ILE A 63 -0.66 -1.22 3.53
C ILE A 63 -0.45 -2.19 4.68
N ARG A 64 -1.50 -2.54 5.41
CA ARG A 64 -1.44 -3.49 6.53
C ARG A 64 -2.46 -4.60 6.36
N ASN A 65 -2.01 -5.85 6.39
CA ASN A 65 -2.83 -7.02 6.07
C ASN A 65 -3.59 -6.92 4.73
N GLY A 66 -2.99 -6.28 3.72
CA GLY A 66 -3.61 -6.04 2.42
C GLY A 66 -4.65 -4.90 2.41
N ILE A 67 -4.75 -4.13 3.50
CA ILE A 67 -5.66 -3.00 3.64
C ILE A 67 -4.84 -1.69 3.58
N PRO A 68 -5.01 -0.86 2.54
CA PRO A 68 -4.40 0.47 2.49
C PRO A 68 -4.97 1.38 3.59
N VAL A 69 -4.11 1.89 4.48
CA VAL A 69 -4.49 2.81 5.55
C VAL A 69 -4.49 4.24 5.00
N MET A 70 -5.62 4.63 4.42
CA MET A 70 -5.80 5.93 3.73
C MET A 70 -6.14 7.08 4.68
N LEU A 71 -5.40 7.19 5.80
CA LEU A 71 -5.53 8.27 6.79
C LEU A 71 -4.41 9.31 6.62
N ILE A 72 -4.75 10.59 6.74
CA ILE A 72 -3.79 11.69 6.53
C ILE A 72 -2.69 11.65 7.60
N GLU A 73 -3.04 11.35 8.84
CA GLU A 73 -2.16 11.26 10.00
C GLU A 73 -1.10 10.18 9.81
N GLU A 74 -1.50 9.01 9.30
CA GLU A 74 -0.58 7.92 8.97
C GLU A 74 0.34 8.30 7.82
N GLY A 75 -0.19 8.96 6.78
CA GLY A 75 0.63 9.49 5.68
C GLY A 75 1.74 10.44 6.15
N LYS A 76 1.40 11.35 7.08
CA LYS A 76 2.34 12.31 7.69
C LYS A 76 3.38 11.61 8.57
N LYS A 77 2.95 10.61 9.34
CA LYS A 77 3.82 9.84 10.23
C LYS A 77 4.95 9.13 9.49
N TYR A 78 4.68 8.63 8.28
CA TYR A 78 5.66 7.98 7.41
C TYR A 78 6.21 8.91 6.31
N GLN A 79 6.08 10.23 6.45
CA GLN A 79 6.54 11.17 5.43
C GLN A 79 8.05 11.05 5.20
N ASP A 80 8.45 10.89 3.94
CA ASP A 80 9.83 10.97 3.50
C ASP A 80 10.01 12.11 2.51
N LYS A 81 10.58 13.22 3.00
CA LYS A 81 10.81 14.42 2.18
C LYS A 81 11.89 14.22 1.12
N SER A 82 12.77 13.23 1.26
CA SER A 82 13.80 12.94 0.25
C SER A 82 13.20 12.36 -1.04
N LEU A 83 11.99 11.80 -0.95
CA LEU A 83 11.25 11.23 -2.08
C LEU A 83 10.32 12.25 -2.76
N VAL A 84 10.30 13.51 -2.29
CA VAL A 84 9.49 14.57 -2.91
C VAL A 84 10.07 14.96 -4.26
N ARG A 85 9.22 14.92 -5.30
CA ARG A 85 9.56 15.24 -6.68
C ARG A 85 8.64 16.35 -7.16
N ALA A 86 9.23 17.49 -7.52
CA ALA A 86 8.52 18.56 -8.20
C ALA A 86 8.20 18.09 -9.62
N ASN A 87 6.92 17.79 -9.88
CA ASN A 87 6.31 17.42 -11.17
C ASN A 87 6.17 15.90 -11.43
N GLY A 88 4.91 15.48 -11.58
CA GLY A 88 4.47 14.09 -11.62
C GLY A 88 4.81 13.36 -12.92
N ALA A 89 5.69 12.38 -12.82
CA ALA A 89 5.80 11.29 -13.78
C ALA A 89 6.02 10.00 -12.98
N GLY A 90 4.91 9.33 -12.65
CA GLY A 90 4.96 7.97 -12.13
C GLY A 90 5.54 7.06 -13.20
N LYS A 91 6.68 6.43 -12.91
CA LYS A 91 7.22 5.35 -13.74
C LYS A 91 6.31 4.13 -13.56
N GLU A 92 5.60 3.75 -14.62
CA GLU A 92 4.86 2.51 -14.70
C GLU A 92 5.79 1.28 -14.58
N LYS A 93 5.36 0.34 -13.74
CA LYS A 93 5.60 -1.11 -13.66
C LYS A 93 7.02 -1.65 -13.98
N SER A 94 7.56 -2.38 -13.00
CA SER A 94 8.10 -3.72 -13.26
C SER A 94 7.55 -4.69 -12.21
N GLY A 95 6.41 -5.30 -12.55
CA GLY A 95 5.96 -6.52 -11.91
C GLY A 95 6.85 -7.68 -12.34
N GLU A 96 7.29 -8.44 -11.34
CA GLU A 96 7.38 -9.90 -11.29
C GLU A 96 8.13 -10.67 -12.38
N LYS A 97 9.20 -11.37 -11.97
CA LYS A 97 9.13 -12.84 -12.04
C LYS A 97 10.02 -13.53 -11.01
N SER A 98 9.35 -14.12 -10.03
CA SER A 98 9.77 -15.36 -9.38
C SER A 98 10.12 -16.41 -10.44
N GLY A 99 11.31 -16.97 -10.32
CA GLY A 99 11.81 -18.07 -11.13
C GLY A 99 12.31 -19.18 -10.24
N GLU A 100 11.41 -19.79 -9.46
CA GLU A 100 11.63 -21.14 -8.96
C GLU A 100 11.43 -22.09 -10.15
N LYS A 101 12.51 -22.76 -10.57
CA LYS A 101 12.39 -24.01 -11.33
C LYS A 101 13.57 -24.92 -11.02
N THR A 102 13.28 -25.88 -10.17
CA THR A 102 13.91 -27.19 -10.02
C THR A 102 14.16 -27.87 -11.36
N ALA A 103 15.40 -28.34 -11.56
CA ALA A 103 15.75 -29.62 -12.19
C ALA A 103 17.23 -29.91 -11.92
#